data_AF-A0A7S4B6H8-F1
#
_entry.id   AF-A0A7S4B6H8-F1
#
_cell.length_a   1.000
_cell.length_b   1.000
_cell.length_c   1.000
_cell.angle_alpha   90.00
_cell.angle_beta   90.00
_cell.angle_gamma   90.00
#
_symmetry.space_group_name_H-M   'P 1'
#
loop_
_entity.id
_entity.type
_entity.pdbx_description
1 polymer ?
#
loop_
_entity_poly.entity_id
_entity_poly.type
_entity_poly.pdbx_seq_one_letter_code
_entity_poly.pdbx_strand_id
1 'polypeptide(L)'
;MVGVMLSNEAIYMLIFATLLVPPFVLSTRISVLMPMSVLLLLGAAHQVYVLKLPGEFWAHVLPGALLARAGFLVLRGRSGLFLLSWWQGLLGILFFVALVISEVYTTGLQRLGHLSHVMIFVASGSIVAGAAVHARLHRTGSASLAPFVLARVLLDSASLFGIGIVLIAHKHDSQPLAVAFHDAQGCMLILLAAAQLGGWAVNELTWREGEAPGAVATAVCMLQTTCWLLNAVWLIHMGAFLYLMPGRHGLHSVVWHDTPDVHETVNTYLAVDVWVCTVCTVCMHMQLHNSGGARSSFQVHAQGSAANYAKLPPNGEHVMREDLETAAEAALHMNGDDARLASAQT
;
A
#
# COMPACT_ATOMS: atom_id res chain seq x y z
N MET A 1 33.11 -20.06 -22.40
CA MET A 1 31.97 -19.27 -21.90
C MET A 1 30.79 -20.21 -21.75
N VAL A 2 30.45 -20.58 -20.51
CA VAL A 2 29.21 -21.32 -20.22
C VAL A 2 28.20 -20.27 -19.79
N GLY A 3 27.24 -19.94 -20.66
CA GLY A 3 26.15 -19.04 -20.30
C GLY A 3 25.39 -19.67 -19.13
N VAL A 4 25.26 -18.94 -18.03
CA VAL A 4 24.44 -19.38 -16.89
C VAL A 4 22.99 -19.39 -17.37
N MET A 5 22.47 -20.56 -17.71
CA MET A 5 21.06 -20.71 -18.05
C MET A 5 20.23 -20.65 -16.77
N LEU A 6 19.07 -19.99 -16.84
CA LEU A 6 18.09 -20.04 -15.75
C LEU A 6 17.69 -21.48 -15.48
N SER A 7 17.68 -21.86 -14.21
CA SER A 7 17.18 -23.18 -13.81
C SER A 7 15.67 -23.25 -14.04
N ASN A 8 15.13 -24.47 -14.20
CA ASN A 8 13.69 -24.67 -14.36
C ASN A 8 12.90 -24.14 -13.16
N GLU A 9 13.50 -24.21 -11.97
CA GLU A 9 12.94 -23.68 -10.72
C GLU A 9 12.85 -22.15 -10.76
N ALA A 10 13.90 -21.47 -11.20
CA ALA A 10 13.91 -20.01 -11.35
C ALA A 10 12.83 -19.55 -12.36
N ILE A 11 12.70 -20.26 -13.48
CA ILE A 11 11.65 -19.99 -14.47
C ILE A 11 10.26 -20.19 -13.85
N TYR A 12 10.06 -21.28 -13.10
CA TYR A 12 8.81 -21.56 -12.41
C TYR A 12 8.42 -20.45 -11.41
N MET A 13 9.35 -20.00 -10.57
CA MET A 13 9.13 -18.91 -9.62
C MET A 13 8.70 -17.62 -10.33
N LEU A 14 9.40 -17.26 -11.41
CA LEU A 14 9.14 -16.05 -12.18
C LEU A 14 7.77 -16.11 -12.86
N ILE A 15 7.43 -17.23 -13.51
CA ILE A 15 6.12 -17.44 -14.12
C ILE A 15 5.01 -17.34 -13.06
N PHE A 16 5.21 -17.98 -11.91
CA PHE A 16 4.23 -17.97 -10.83
C PHE A 16 3.96 -16.55 -10.31
N ALA A 17 5.01 -15.77 -10.06
CA ALA A 17 4.88 -14.37 -9.65
C ALA A 17 4.22 -13.50 -10.75
N THR A 18 4.64 -13.67 -12.00
CA THR A 18 4.11 -12.91 -13.15
C THR A 18 2.62 -13.17 -13.39
N LEU A 19 2.14 -14.38 -13.12
CA LEU A 19 0.73 -14.73 -13.30
C LEU A 19 -0.15 -14.23 -12.14
N LEU A 20 0.36 -14.21 -10.91
CA LEU A 20 -0.47 -13.96 -9.72
C LEU A 20 -0.38 -12.53 -9.18
N VAL A 21 0.77 -11.85 -9.31
CA VAL A 21 0.93 -10.48 -8.79
C VAL A 21 0.02 -9.49 -9.53
N PRO A 22 -0.05 -9.44 -10.87
CA PRO A 22 -0.92 -8.48 -11.56
C PRO A 22 -2.42 -8.58 -11.18
N PRO A 23 -3.08 -9.77 -11.18
CA PRO A 23 -4.48 -9.86 -10.79
C PRO A 23 -4.69 -9.56 -9.31
N PHE A 24 -3.72 -9.86 -8.43
CA PHE A 24 -3.77 -9.43 -7.02
C PHE A 24 -3.72 -7.91 -6.88
N VAL A 25 -2.82 -7.24 -7.60
CA VAL A 25 -2.61 -5.79 -7.50
C VAL A 25 -3.79 -5.02 -8.10
N LEU A 26 -4.26 -5.41 -9.29
CA LEU A 26 -5.19 -4.59 -10.08
C LEU A 26 -6.67 -4.92 -9.84
N SER A 27 -6.99 -6.11 -9.33
CA SER A 27 -8.40 -6.49 -9.15
C SER A 27 -9.07 -5.72 -8.00
N THR A 28 -10.35 -5.43 -8.15
CA THR A 28 -11.20 -4.86 -7.09
C THR A 28 -12.20 -5.87 -6.55
N ARG A 29 -12.34 -7.01 -7.23
CA ARG A 29 -13.32 -8.04 -6.92
C ARG A 29 -12.77 -8.98 -5.86
N ILE A 30 -13.49 -9.11 -4.75
CA ILE A 30 -13.10 -10.02 -3.65
C ILE A 30 -12.95 -11.48 -4.13
N SER A 31 -13.77 -11.90 -5.09
CA SER A 31 -13.72 -13.23 -5.72
C SER A 31 -12.44 -13.51 -6.50
N VAL A 32 -11.66 -12.48 -6.83
CA VAL A 32 -10.34 -12.62 -7.46
C VAL A 32 -9.25 -12.35 -6.43
N LEU A 33 -9.39 -11.30 -5.63
CA LEU A 33 -8.37 -10.90 -4.67
C LEU A 33 -8.08 -11.98 -3.62
N MET A 34 -9.12 -12.59 -3.06
CA MET A 34 -8.96 -13.62 -2.02
C MET A 34 -8.22 -14.86 -2.54
N PRO A 35 -8.63 -15.51 -3.65
CA PRO A 35 -7.88 -16.65 -4.16
C PRO A 35 -6.48 -16.27 -4.63
N MET A 36 -6.26 -15.09 -5.24
CA MET A 36 -4.91 -14.67 -5.62
C MET A 36 -4.00 -14.46 -4.39
N SER A 37 -4.52 -13.88 -3.30
CA SER A 37 -3.77 -13.72 -2.05
C SER A 37 -3.39 -15.06 -1.44
N VAL A 38 -4.35 -16.00 -1.40
CA VAL A 38 -4.12 -17.36 -0.88
C VAL A 38 -3.11 -18.11 -1.75
N LEU A 39 -3.26 -18.06 -3.08
CA LEU A 39 -2.33 -18.71 -4.01
C LEU A 39 -0.92 -18.11 -3.93
N LEU A 40 -0.79 -16.78 -3.80
CA LEU A 40 0.51 -16.15 -3.61
C LEU A 40 1.19 -16.63 -2.32
N LEU A 41 0.47 -16.62 -1.20
CA LEU A 41 1.03 -17.03 0.10
C LEU A 41 1.36 -18.52 0.15
N LEU A 42 0.42 -19.38 -0.28
CA LEU A 42 0.63 -20.83 -0.30
C LEU A 42 1.69 -21.22 -1.34
N GLY A 43 1.71 -20.55 -2.48
CA GLY A 43 2.72 -20.77 -3.53
C GLY A 43 4.11 -20.38 -3.07
N ALA A 44 4.26 -19.22 -2.42
CA ALA A 44 5.51 -18.81 -1.80
C ALA A 44 5.95 -19.82 -0.73
N ALA A 45 5.05 -20.21 0.18
CA ALA A 45 5.35 -21.21 1.21
C ALA A 45 5.73 -22.56 0.62
N HIS A 46 5.03 -23.04 -0.42
CA HIS A 46 5.35 -24.29 -1.10
C HIS A 46 6.72 -24.22 -1.77
N GLN A 47 7.00 -23.15 -2.50
CA GLN A 47 8.30 -22.97 -3.18
C GLN A 47 9.46 -22.91 -2.19
N VAL A 48 9.31 -22.20 -1.07
CA VAL A 48 10.37 -22.07 -0.06
C VAL A 48 10.52 -23.35 0.76
N TYR A 49 9.44 -23.88 1.33
CA TYR A 49 9.53 -24.95 2.33
C TYR A 49 9.50 -26.35 1.74
N VAL A 50 8.80 -26.56 0.62
CA VAL A 50 8.67 -27.87 -0.03
C VAL A 50 9.71 -28.01 -1.13
N LEU A 51 9.79 -27.05 -2.05
CA LEU A 51 10.73 -27.09 -3.16
C LEU A 51 12.14 -26.58 -2.81
N LYS A 52 12.33 -26.05 -1.59
CA LYS A 52 13.62 -25.54 -1.08
C LYS A 52 14.24 -24.45 -1.97
N LEU A 53 13.39 -23.66 -2.62
CA LEU A 53 13.81 -22.54 -3.46
C LEU A 53 14.21 -21.33 -2.59
N PRO A 54 15.02 -20.39 -3.13
CA PRO A 54 15.47 -19.22 -2.39
C PRO A 54 14.29 -18.44 -1.75
N GLY A 55 14.31 -18.33 -0.43
CA GLY A 55 13.29 -17.60 0.33
C GLY A 55 13.39 -16.09 0.15
N GLU A 56 14.61 -15.62 -0.13
CA GLU A 56 14.93 -14.22 -0.34
C GLU A 56 14.14 -13.64 -1.52
N PHE A 57 13.91 -14.39 -2.60
CA PHE A 57 13.03 -13.95 -3.70
C PHE A 57 11.64 -13.54 -3.18
N TRP A 58 11.00 -14.43 -2.43
CA TRP A 58 9.65 -14.20 -1.91
C TRP A 58 9.60 -13.15 -0.80
N ALA A 59 10.69 -13.01 -0.03
CA ALA A 59 10.86 -11.95 0.95
C ALA A 59 10.84 -10.55 0.33
N HIS A 60 11.16 -10.41 -0.96
CA HIS A 60 11.06 -9.12 -1.69
C HIS A 60 9.78 -9.02 -2.53
N VAL A 61 9.40 -10.10 -3.23
CA VAL A 61 8.23 -10.09 -4.12
C VAL A 61 6.92 -9.90 -3.36
N LEU A 62 6.74 -10.53 -2.18
CA LEU A 62 5.50 -10.37 -1.42
C LEU A 62 5.32 -8.95 -0.88
N PRO A 63 6.30 -8.32 -0.20
CA PRO A 63 6.20 -6.91 0.15
C PRO A 63 6.04 -6.00 -1.06
N GLY A 64 6.74 -6.28 -2.16
CA GLY A 64 6.56 -5.55 -3.41
C GLY A 64 5.12 -5.62 -3.93
N ALA A 65 4.50 -6.80 -3.97
CA ALA A 65 3.11 -6.96 -4.36
C ALA A 65 2.14 -6.18 -3.44
N LEU A 66 2.39 -6.20 -2.12
CA LEU A 66 1.59 -5.44 -1.14
C LEU A 66 1.73 -3.93 -1.34
N LEU A 67 2.94 -3.43 -1.61
CA LEU A 67 3.21 -2.02 -1.91
C LEU A 67 2.55 -1.58 -3.22
N ALA A 68 2.59 -2.41 -4.26
CA ALA A 68 1.91 -2.12 -5.52
C ALA A 68 0.41 -2.02 -5.30
N ARG A 69 -0.15 -2.93 -4.49
CA ARG A 69 -1.56 -2.90 -4.11
C ARG A 69 -1.89 -1.64 -3.31
N ALA A 70 -1.04 -1.23 -2.37
CA ALA A 70 -1.22 0.01 -1.62
C ALA A 70 -1.22 1.22 -2.55
N GLY A 71 -0.29 1.32 -3.51
CA GLY A 71 -0.27 2.37 -4.52
C GLY A 71 -1.55 2.47 -5.33
N PHE A 72 -2.08 1.33 -5.80
CA PHE A 72 -3.39 1.27 -6.47
C PHE A 72 -4.54 1.76 -5.57
N LEU A 73 -4.53 1.40 -4.29
CA LEU A 73 -5.55 1.83 -3.33
C LEU A 73 -5.44 3.32 -2.97
N VAL A 74 -4.23 3.88 -2.90
CA VAL A 74 -4.00 5.32 -2.73
C VAL A 74 -4.58 6.09 -3.91
N LEU A 75 -4.32 5.65 -5.15
CA LEU A 75 -4.80 6.34 -6.35
C LEU A 75 -6.34 6.39 -6.42
N ARG A 76 -7.01 5.38 -5.86
CA ARG A 76 -8.48 5.31 -5.77
C ARG A 76 -9.05 6.04 -4.56
N GLY A 77 -8.20 6.32 -3.56
CA GLY A 77 -8.56 7.02 -2.34
C GLY A 77 -8.52 8.54 -2.51
N ARG A 78 -9.16 9.26 -1.58
CA ARG A 78 -9.16 10.73 -1.53
C ARG A 78 -8.20 11.31 -0.50
N SER A 79 -7.83 10.55 0.52
CA SER A 79 -7.07 11.03 1.68
C SER A 79 -5.55 10.90 1.54
N GLY A 80 -5.04 10.37 0.42
CA GLY A 80 -3.65 9.95 0.29
C GLY A 80 -3.27 8.73 1.15
N LEU A 81 -4.17 8.25 2.01
CA LEU A 81 -3.98 7.02 2.77
C LEU A 81 -4.74 5.88 2.11
N PHE A 82 -4.09 4.73 1.98
CA PHE A 82 -4.80 3.52 1.56
C PHE A 82 -5.65 2.97 2.70
N LEU A 83 -6.76 2.34 2.29
CA LEU A 83 -7.71 1.66 3.15
C LEU A 83 -7.74 0.18 2.77
N LEU A 84 -7.71 -0.69 3.78
CA LEU A 84 -7.85 -2.12 3.58
C LEU A 84 -9.22 -2.58 4.05
N SER A 85 -9.80 -3.58 3.39
CA SER A 85 -10.92 -4.29 3.99
C SER A 85 -10.46 -4.98 5.28
N TRP A 86 -11.40 -5.28 6.19
CA TRP A 86 -11.06 -5.96 7.44
C TRP A 86 -10.33 -7.29 7.21
N TRP A 87 -10.71 -8.05 6.17
CA TRP A 87 -10.09 -9.34 5.85
C TRP A 87 -8.68 -9.16 5.29
N GLN A 88 -8.43 -8.11 4.48
CA GLN A 88 -7.10 -7.77 3.98
C GLN A 88 -6.18 -7.34 5.12
N GLY A 89 -6.72 -6.52 6.02
CA GLY A 89 -6.03 -6.10 7.23
C GLY A 89 -5.64 -7.29 8.10
N LEU A 90 -6.59 -8.18 8.39
CA LEU A 90 -6.33 -9.39 9.18
C LEU A 90 -5.28 -10.29 8.52
N LEU A 91 -5.43 -10.58 7.23
CA LEU A 91 -4.46 -11.41 6.50
C LEU A 91 -3.06 -10.80 6.49
N GLY A 92 -2.96 -9.48 6.28
CA GLY A 92 -1.68 -8.77 6.31
C GLY A 92 -1.04 -8.74 7.69
N ILE A 93 -1.82 -8.55 8.76
CA ILE A 93 -1.32 -8.63 10.14
C ILE A 93 -0.80 -10.04 10.42
N LEU A 94 -1.57 -11.09 10.08
CA LEU A 94 -1.15 -12.48 10.26
C LEU A 94 0.13 -12.79 9.48
N PHE A 95 0.28 -12.25 8.27
CA PHE A 95 1.49 -12.39 7.48
C PHE A 95 2.71 -11.78 8.18
N PHE A 96 2.64 -10.54 8.66
CA PHE A 96 3.76 -9.92 9.37
C PHE A 96 4.08 -10.59 10.70
N VAL A 97 3.06 -11.06 11.44
CA VAL A 97 3.26 -11.87 12.65
C VAL A 97 3.99 -13.17 12.32
N ALA A 98 3.59 -13.86 11.24
CA ALA A 98 4.26 -15.08 10.81
C ALA A 98 5.72 -14.83 10.42
N LEU A 99 6.03 -13.71 9.75
CA LEU A 99 7.42 -13.31 9.44
C LEU A 99 8.24 -13.05 10.70
N VAL A 100 7.69 -12.34 11.69
CA VAL A 100 8.38 -12.12 12.97
C VAL A 100 8.64 -13.44 13.69
N ILE A 101 7.65 -14.33 13.78
CA ILE A 101 7.81 -15.64 14.42
C ILE A 101 8.86 -16.47 13.67
N SER A 102 8.83 -16.47 12.33
CA SER A 102 9.77 -17.19 11.50
C SER A 102 11.20 -16.70 11.68
N GLU A 103 11.44 -15.38 11.66
CA GLU A 103 12.76 -14.79 11.89
C GLU A 103 13.28 -15.14 13.29
N VAL A 104 12.45 -14.96 14.33
CA VAL A 104 12.81 -15.27 15.72
C VAL A 104 13.13 -16.75 15.92
N TYR A 105 12.34 -17.64 15.31
CA TYR A 105 12.55 -19.09 15.42
C TYR A 105 13.82 -19.55 14.71
N THR A 106 14.10 -19.02 13.53
CA THR A 106 15.23 -19.46 12.70
C THR A 106 16.57 -18.88 13.16
N THR A 107 16.58 -17.67 13.73
CA THR A 107 17.83 -16.93 14.00
C THR A 107 18.03 -16.53 15.46
N GLY A 108 16.96 -16.51 16.27
CA GLY A 108 16.98 -16.03 17.65
C GLY A 108 17.09 -14.50 17.77
N LEU A 109 16.77 -13.95 18.96
CA LEU A 109 16.77 -12.51 19.22
C LEU A 109 18.16 -11.90 19.53
N GLN A 110 19.21 -12.71 19.57
CA GLN A 110 20.48 -12.31 20.17
C GLN A 110 21.43 -11.54 19.23
N ARG A 111 21.11 -11.39 17.94
CA ARG A 111 21.94 -10.64 16.99
C ARG A 111 21.23 -9.37 16.51
N LEU A 112 21.94 -8.24 16.59
CA LEU A 112 21.43 -6.92 16.18
C LEU A 112 20.97 -6.87 14.71
N GLY A 113 21.54 -7.71 13.84
CA GLY A 113 21.09 -7.81 12.45
C GLY A 113 19.66 -8.32 12.31
N HIS A 114 19.31 -9.39 13.03
CA HIS A 114 17.95 -9.96 13.00
C HIS A 114 16.92 -9.03 13.64
N LEU A 115 17.35 -8.24 14.64
CA LEU A 115 16.49 -7.20 15.20
C LEU A 115 16.07 -6.18 14.14
N SER A 116 16.91 -5.89 13.15
CA SER A 116 16.59 -4.97 12.06
C SER A 116 15.43 -5.50 11.20
N HIS A 117 15.45 -6.78 10.81
CA HIS A 117 14.34 -7.41 10.08
C HIS A 117 13.05 -7.42 10.88
N VAL A 118 13.12 -7.77 12.18
CA VAL A 118 11.95 -7.74 13.07
C VAL A 118 11.36 -6.33 13.14
N MET A 119 12.18 -5.30 13.26
CA MET A 119 11.72 -3.90 13.27
C MET A 119 11.04 -3.51 11.95
N ILE A 120 11.56 -3.96 10.80
CA ILE A 120 10.93 -3.74 9.49
C ILE A 120 9.55 -4.39 9.44
N PHE A 121 9.42 -5.64 9.90
CA PHE A 121 8.16 -6.37 9.91
C PHE A 121 7.13 -5.75 10.87
N VAL A 122 7.56 -5.32 12.05
CA VAL A 122 6.70 -4.65 13.03
C VAL A 122 6.20 -3.32 12.47
N ALA A 123 7.09 -2.47 11.96
CA ALA A 123 6.71 -1.18 11.36
C ALA A 123 5.74 -1.37 10.19
N SER A 124 6.01 -2.33 9.30
CA SER A 124 5.12 -2.65 8.18
C SER A 124 3.77 -3.19 8.65
N GLY A 125 3.77 -4.06 9.66
CA GLY A 125 2.56 -4.58 10.30
C GLY A 125 1.72 -3.49 10.95
N SER A 126 2.35 -2.49 11.59
CA SER A 126 1.66 -1.33 12.16
C SER A 126 0.94 -0.50 11.10
N ILE A 127 1.56 -0.29 9.93
CA ILE A 127 0.92 0.41 8.81
C ILE A 127 -0.34 -0.35 8.34
N VAL A 128 -0.23 -1.68 8.16
CA VAL A 128 -1.37 -2.52 7.75
C VAL A 128 -2.49 -2.52 8.79
N ALA A 129 -2.14 -2.63 10.08
CA ALA A 129 -3.10 -2.55 11.17
C ALA A 129 -3.80 -1.18 11.19
N GLY A 130 -3.05 -0.09 11.02
CA GLY A 130 -3.59 1.25 10.86
C GLY A 130 -4.58 1.34 9.71
N ALA A 131 -4.24 0.79 8.54
CA ALA A 131 -5.12 0.75 7.37
C ALA A 131 -6.44 -0.01 7.61
N ALA A 132 -6.39 -1.11 8.34
CA ALA A 132 -7.57 -1.89 8.70
C ALA A 132 -8.48 -1.15 9.70
N VAL A 133 -7.88 -0.57 10.75
CA VAL A 133 -8.60 0.20 11.78
C VAL A 133 -9.23 1.45 11.17
N HIS A 134 -8.52 2.16 10.29
CA HIS A 134 -9.06 3.32 9.58
C HIS A 134 -10.32 2.93 8.81
N ALA A 135 -10.25 1.87 8.00
CA ALA A 135 -11.41 1.42 7.23
C ALA A 135 -12.60 1.02 8.14
N ARG A 136 -12.34 0.47 9.33
CA ARG A 136 -13.39 0.15 10.30
C ARG A 136 -14.03 1.40 10.87
N LEU A 137 -13.23 2.35 11.37
CA LEU A 137 -13.70 3.61 11.95
C LEU A 137 -14.50 4.44 10.94
N HIS A 138 -14.03 4.49 9.68
CA HIS A 138 -14.71 5.15 8.58
C HIS A 138 -16.08 4.53 8.30
N ARG A 139 -16.19 3.19 8.28
CA ARG A 139 -17.48 2.50 8.07
C ARG A 139 -18.48 2.72 9.20
N THR A 140 -18.00 2.87 10.43
CA THR A 140 -18.86 3.07 11.61
C THR A 140 -19.20 4.53 11.86
N GLY A 141 -18.66 5.48 11.10
CA GLY A 141 -18.86 6.91 11.34
C GLY A 141 -18.35 7.36 12.71
N SER A 142 -17.25 6.76 13.19
CA SER A 142 -16.77 7.03 14.56
C SER A 142 -16.23 8.46 14.68
N ALA A 143 -16.58 9.14 15.78
CA ALA A 143 -16.02 10.46 16.12
C ALA A 143 -14.48 10.45 16.27
N SER A 144 -13.88 9.28 16.54
CA SER A 144 -12.42 9.11 16.62
C SER A 144 -11.73 9.07 15.26
N LEU A 145 -12.46 9.15 14.14
CA LEU A 145 -11.89 9.03 12.80
C LEU A 145 -10.85 10.12 12.52
N ALA A 146 -11.19 11.39 12.69
CA ALA A 146 -10.28 12.51 12.41
C ALA A 146 -8.95 12.44 13.19
N PRO A 147 -8.93 12.31 14.53
CA PRO A 147 -7.66 12.20 15.26
C PRO A 147 -6.89 10.92 14.90
N PHE A 148 -7.58 9.83 14.54
CA PHE A 148 -6.93 8.60 14.08
C PHE A 148 -6.29 8.76 12.70
N VAL A 149 -6.90 9.50 11.77
CA VAL A 149 -6.30 9.81 10.47
C VAL A 149 -4.99 10.56 10.65
N LEU A 150 -4.97 11.60 11.49
CA LEU A 150 -3.75 12.35 11.79
C LEU A 150 -2.67 11.43 12.41
N ALA A 151 -3.04 10.61 13.38
CA ALA A 151 -2.12 9.65 13.99
C ALA A 151 -1.54 8.68 12.95
N ARG A 152 -2.35 8.24 11.98
CA ARG A 152 -1.87 7.38 10.88
C ARG A 152 -0.91 8.08 9.94
N VAL A 153 -1.17 9.33 9.56
CA VAL A 153 -0.25 10.07 8.68
C VAL A 153 1.14 10.10 9.31
N LEU A 154 1.22 10.38 10.62
CA LEU A 154 2.47 10.42 11.36
C LEU A 154 3.08 9.02 11.53
N LEU A 155 2.29 8.03 11.98
CA LEU A 155 2.77 6.67 12.23
C LEU A 155 3.28 6.00 10.95
N ASP A 156 2.53 6.09 9.85
CA ASP A 156 2.87 5.47 8.60
C ASP A 156 4.13 6.14 8.00
N SER A 157 4.20 7.48 8.03
CA SER A 157 5.38 8.21 7.54
C SER A 157 6.62 7.93 8.39
N ALA A 158 6.49 7.89 9.72
CA ALA A 158 7.59 7.56 10.62
C ALA A 158 8.05 6.10 10.44
N SER A 159 7.11 5.18 10.25
CA SER A 159 7.41 3.77 9.96
C SER A 159 8.18 3.63 8.64
N LEU A 160 7.69 4.26 7.57
CA LEU A 160 8.35 4.23 6.25
C LEU A 160 9.75 4.86 6.30
N PHE A 161 9.88 6.02 6.95
CA PHE A 161 11.17 6.67 7.16
C PHE A 161 12.12 5.78 7.95
N GLY A 162 11.66 5.21 9.06
CA GLY A 162 12.44 4.31 9.92
C GLY A 162 12.91 3.06 9.19
N ILE A 163 12.02 2.41 8.42
CA ILE A 163 12.38 1.28 7.56
C ILE A 163 13.47 1.70 6.56
N GLY A 164 13.32 2.88 5.94
CA GLY A 164 14.30 3.40 4.99
C GLY A 164 15.68 3.60 5.61
N ILE A 165 15.75 4.18 6.81
CA ILE A 165 17.00 4.33 7.58
C ILE A 165 17.59 2.97 7.94
N VAL A 166 16.76 2.01 8.38
CA VAL A 166 17.23 0.66 8.69
C VAL A 166 17.83 0.00 7.46
N LEU A 167 17.21 0.09 6.28
CA LEU A 167 17.76 -0.50 5.06
C LEU A 167 19.11 0.10 4.64
N ILE A 168 19.29 1.41 4.80
CA ILE A 168 20.57 2.09 4.52
C ILE A 168 21.65 1.70 5.53
N ALA A 169 21.29 1.60 6.81
CA ALA A 169 22.25 1.33 7.88
C ALA A 169 22.57 -0.17 8.04
N HIS A 170 21.61 -1.04 7.73
CA HIS A 170 21.70 -2.48 7.96
C HIS A 170 22.37 -3.21 6.79
N LYS A 171 23.69 -3.05 6.69
CA LYS A 171 24.51 -3.68 5.64
C LYS A 171 25.08 -5.00 6.12
N HIS A 172 24.45 -6.10 5.72
CA HIS A 172 24.96 -7.45 5.98
C HIS A 172 25.17 -8.28 4.70
N ASP A 173 24.84 -7.70 3.54
CA ASP A 173 25.04 -8.36 2.27
C ASP A 173 26.50 -8.30 1.82
N SER A 174 27.04 -9.46 1.44
CA SER A 174 28.41 -9.59 0.94
C SER A 174 28.58 -9.10 -0.50
N GLN A 175 27.49 -8.95 -1.26
CA GLN A 175 27.53 -8.51 -2.65
C GLN A 175 27.31 -6.99 -2.73
N PRO A 176 28.28 -6.22 -3.30
CA PRO A 176 28.15 -4.77 -3.42
C PRO A 176 26.90 -4.31 -4.17
N LEU A 177 26.49 -5.06 -5.20
CA LEU A 177 25.28 -4.77 -5.95
C LEU A 177 24.02 -4.86 -5.09
N ALA A 178 23.90 -5.91 -4.27
CA ALA A 178 22.78 -6.06 -3.34
C ALA A 178 22.72 -4.93 -2.30
N VAL A 179 23.89 -4.50 -1.78
CA VAL A 179 23.96 -3.35 -0.87
C VAL A 179 23.46 -2.08 -1.55
N ALA A 180 23.88 -1.80 -2.78
CA ALA A 180 23.44 -0.61 -3.51
C ALA A 180 21.93 -0.65 -3.85
N PHE A 181 21.38 -1.85 -4.12
CA PHE A 181 19.94 -2.05 -4.29
C PHE A 181 19.13 -1.74 -3.01
N HIS A 182 19.63 -2.15 -1.84
CA HIS A 182 19.01 -1.84 -0.55
C HIS A 182 19.16 -0.37 -0.17
N ASP A 183 20.31 0.26 -0.44
CA ASP A 183 20.51 1.69 -0.23
C ASP A 183 19.50 2.50 -1.04
N ALA A 184 19.30 2.15 -2.32
CA ALA A 184 18.29 2.77 -3.17
C ALA A 184 16.87 2.56 -2.62
N GLN A 185 16.53 1.33 -2.20
CA GLN A 185 15.23 1.02 -1.57
C GLN A 185 15.00 1.87 -0.31
N GLY A 186 16.02 2.06 0.51
CA GLY A 186 15.94 2.90 1.70
C GLY A 186 15.66 4.37 1.38
N CYS A 187 16.36 4.94 0.39
CA CYS A 187 16.09 6.29 -0.12
C CYS A 187 14.65 6.43 -0.66
N MET A 188 14.15 5.44 -1.38
CA MET A 188 12.79 5.45 -1.93
C MET A 188 11.70 5.36 -0.86
N LEU A 189 11.93 4.66 0.25
CA LEU A 189 11.00 4.64 1.39
C LEU A 189 10.99 5.97 2.14
N ILE A 190 12.15 6.63 2.28
CA ILE A 190 12.24 7.98 2.83
C ILE A 190 11.48 8.98 1.93
N LEU A 191 11.66 8.87 0.61
CA LEU A 191 10.91 9.68 -0.35
C LEU A 191 9.41 9.42 -0.24
N LEU A 192 8.99 8.16 -0.11
CA LEU A 192 7.59 7.79 0.07
C LEU A 192 7.00 8.38 1.37
N ALA A 193 7.75 8.36 2.47
CA ALA A 193 7.34 8.99 3.73
C ALA A 193 7.12 10.51 3.55
N ALA A 194 8.05 11.19 2.87
CA ALA A 194 7.93 12.60 2.57
C ALA A 194 6.73 12.90 1.64
N ALA A 195 6.54 12.09 0.61
CA ALA A 195 5.40 12.21 -0.32
C ALA A 195 4.06 11.99 0.38
N GLN A 196 3.99 11.07 1.35
CA GLN A 196 2.79 10.82 2.13
C GLN A 196 2.45 11.98 3.07
N LEU A 197 3.43 12.51 3.79
CA LEU A 197 3.23 13.66 4.67
C LEU A 197 2.88 14.92 3.87
N GLY A 198 3.62 15.19 2.80
CA GLY A 198 3.35 16.31 1.89
C GLY A 198 2.00 16.18 1.18
N GLY A 199 1.63 14.96 0.78
CA GLY A 199 0.34 14.67 0.16
C GLY A 199 -0.84 14.89 1.09
N TRP A 200 -0.72 14.48 2.36
CA TRP A 200 -1.72 14.80 3.35
C TRP A 200 -1.85 16.32 3.56
N ALA A 201 -0.74 17.03 3.73
CA ALA A 201 -0.75 18.49 3.94
C ALA A 201 -1.38 19.25 2.76
N VAL A 202 -1.05 18.86 1.52
CA VAL A 202 -1.66 19.47 0.32
C VAL A 202 -3.16 19.19 0.25
N ASN A 203 -3.58 17.96 0.56
CA ASN A 203 -5.00 17.62 0.57
C ASN A 203 -5.75 18.45 1.62
N GLU A 204 -5.25 18.55 2.86
CA GLU A 204 -5.89 19.39 3.89
C GLU A 204 -6.01 20.87 3.47
N LEU A 205 -5.00 21.42 2.80
CA LEU A 205 -4.99 22.83 2.39
C LEU A 205 -5.85 23.13 1.16
N THR A 206 -6.01 22.16 0.25
CA THR A 206 -6.67 22.37 -1.04
C THR A 206 -8.06 21.76 -1.11
N TRP A 207 -8.42 20.92 -0.14
CA TRP A 207 -9.70 20.23 -0.14
C TRP A 207 -10.84 21.14 0.31
N ARG A 208 -11.89 21.18 -0.51
CA ARG A 208 -13.18 21.78 -0.18
C ARG A 208 -14.26 20.72 -0.31
N GLU A 209 -15.11 20.62 0.70
CA GLU A 209 -16.17 19.63 0.72
C GLU A 209 -17.13 19.83 -0.46
N GLY A 210 -17.46 18.75 -1.17
CA GLY A 210 -18.33 18.78 -2.35
C GLY A 210 -17.63 19.14 -3.67
N GLU A 211 -16.37 19.55 -3.65
CA GLU A 211 -15.62 19.88 -4.86
C GLU A 211 -14.80 18.70 -5.40
N ALA A 212 -14.54 18.70 -6.71
CA ALA A 212 -13.57 17.79 -7.29
C ALA A 212 -12.16 18.20 -6.85
N PRO A 213 -11.23 17.25 -6.60
CA PRO A 213 -9.86 17.59 -6.30
C PRO A 213 -9.27 18.43 -7.43
N GLY A 214 -8.67 19.58 -7.08
CA GLY A 214 -7.98 20.43 -8.03
C GLY A 214 -6.73 19.76 -8.61
N ALA A 215 -6.18 20.34 -9.68
CA ALA A 215 -5.03 19.79 -10.39
C ALA A 215 -3.81 19.50 -9.48
N VAL A 216 -3.58 20.34 -8.47
CA VAL A 216 -2.48 20.18 -7.51
C VAL A 216 -2.68 18.93 -6.63
N ALA A 217 -3.88 18.75 -6.06
CA ALA A 217 -4.20 17.56 -5.26
C ALA A 217 -4.13 16.27 -6.10
N THR A 218 -4.60 16.32 -7.35
CA THR A 218 -4.47 15.21 -8.29
C THR A 218 -3.01 14.87 -8.58
N ALA A 219 -2.19 15.88 -8.91
CA ALA A 219 -0.77 15.68 -9.21
C ALA A 219 -0.02 15.08 -8.02
N VAL A 220 -0.30 15.55 -6.81
CA VAL A 220 0.33 15.03 -5.59
C VAL A 220 -0.13 13.61 -5.26
N CYS A 221 -1.41 13.29 -5.47
CA CYS A 221 -1.90 11.91 -5.36
C CYS A 221 -1.19 10.99 -6.36
N MET A 222 -1.04 11.40 -7.62
CA MET A 222 -0.30 10.65 -8.63
C MET A 222 1.19 10.49 -8.25
N LEU A 223 1.83 11.53 -7.73
CA LEU A 223 3.22 11.44 -7.24
C LEU A 223 3.34 10.43 -6.09
N GLN A 224 2.43 10.49 -5.12
CA GLN A 224 2.41 9.56 -3.99
C GLN A 224 2.18 8.12 -4.46
N THR A 225 1.23 7.89 -5.36
CA THR A 225 1.02 6.58 -5.99
C THR A 225 2.28 6.10 -6.70
N THR A 226 2.96 6.97 -7.44
CA THR A 226 4.21 6.63 -8.13
C THR A 226 5.29 6.21 -7.13
N CYS A 227 5.41 6.89 -5.99
CA CYS A 227 6.35 6.51 -4.93
C CYS A 227 6.02 5.13 -4.33
N TRP A 228 4.74 4.78 -4.15
CA TRP A 228 4.33 3.44 -3.71
C TRP A 228 4.69 2.37 -4.75
N LEU A 229 4.37 2.62 -6.03
CA LEU A 229 4.68 1.69 -7.11
C LEU A 229 6.19 1.52 -7.31
N LEU A 230 6.96 2.60 -7.16
CA LEU A 230 8.40 2.55 -7.34
C LEU A 230 9.06 1.61 -6.32
N ASN A 231 8.71 1.75 -5.04
CA ASN A 231 9.15 0.81 -4.00
C ASN A 231 8.68 -0.62 -4.29
N ALA A 232 7.46 -0.78 -4.82
CA ALA A 232 6.91 -2.08 -5.16
C ALA A 232 7.65 -2.80 -6.29
N VAL A 233 7.83 -2.10 -7.41
CA VAL A 233 8.53 -2.60 -8.59
C VAL A 233 9.98 -2.85 -8.24
N TRP A 234 10.63 -1.95 -7.50
CA TRP A 234 12.03 -2.13 -7.09
C TRP A 234 12.25 -3.40 -6.27
N LEU A 235 11.36 -3.72 -5.32
CA LEU A 235 11.47 -4.95 -4.55
C LEU A 235 11.25 -6.20 -5.41
N ILE A 236 10.25 -6.18 -6.30
CA ILE A 236 10.04 -7.30 -7.23
C ILE A 236 11.24 -7.48 -8.16
N HIS A 237 11.78 -6.36 -8.66
CA HIS A 237 12.98 -6.30 -9.48
C HIS A 237 14.17 -6.88 -8.72
N MET A 238 14.45 -6.40 -7.51
CA MET A 238 15.52 -6.90 -6.63
C MET A 238 15.39 -8.41 -6.41
N GLY A 239 14.19 -8.90 -6.11
CA GLY A 239 13.90 -10.33 -5.99
C GLY A 239 14.30 -11.10 -7.24
N ALA A 240 13.85 -10.67 -8.42
CA ALA A 240 14.12 -11.36 -9.69
C ALA A 240 15.57 -11.24 -10.17
N PHE A 241 16.23 -10.10 -9.92
CA PHE A 241 17.56 -9.82 -10.46
C PHE A 241 18.69 -10.30 -9.55
N LEU A 242 18.46 -10.37 -8.23
CA LEU A 242 19.48 -10.74 -7.25
C LEU A 242 19.19 -12.05 -6.51
N TYR A 243 17.94 -12.45 -6.35
CA TYR A 243 17.56 -13.53 -5.42
C TYR A 243 16.78 -14.69 -6.05
N LEU A 244 16.70 -14.73 -7.39
CA LEU A 244 15.93 -15.75 -8.09
C LEU A 244 16.59 -17.15 -8.04
N MET A 245 17.91 -17.22 -7.89
CA MET A 245 18.71 -18.44 -7.87
C MET A 245 19.54 -18.53 -6.58
N PRO A 246 19.91 -19.76 -6.15
CA PRO A 246 20.77 -19.96 -4.99
C PRO A 246 22.08 -19.17 -5.06
N GLY A 247 22.62 -18.79 -3.91
CA GLY A 247 23.88 -18.03 -3.83
C GLY A 247 23.73 -16.52 -4.07
N ARG A 248 22.48 -16.00 -4.04
CA ARG A 248 22.17 -14.59 -4.33
C ARG A 248 22.56 -14.24 -5.77
N HIS A 249 22.06 -15.07 -6.68
CA HIS A 249 22.14 -14.85 -8.12
C HIS A 249 20.74 -14.66 -8.69
N GLY A 250 20.65 -13.98 -9.82
CA GLY A 250 19.37 -13.77 -10.50
C GLY A 250 19.56 -13.33 -11.93
N LEU A 251 18.54 -12.71 -12.51
CA LEU A 251 18.55 -12.28 -13.92
C LEU A 251 19.73 -11.37 -14.26
N HIS A 252 20.22 -10.56 -13.31
CA HIS A 252 21.40 -9.72 -13.53
C HIS A 252 22.59 -10.57 -13.97
N SER A 253 22.91 -11.64 -13.21
CA SER A 253 24.07 -12.50 -13.49
C SER A 253 23.98 -13.30 -14.80
N VAL A 254 22.77 -13.49 -15.32
CA VAL A 254 22.52 -14.20 -16.59
C VAL A 254 22.80 -13.31 -17.79
N VAL A 255 22.47 -12.02 -17.67
CA VAL A 255 22.46 -11.12 -18.83
C VAL A 255 23.61 -10.11 -18.77
N TRP A 256 24.14 -9.81 -17.58
CA TRP A 256 25.32 -8.98 -17.33
C TRP A 256 26.38 -9.84 -16.62
N HIS A 257 27.26 -10.47 -17.41
CA HIS A 257 28.34 -11.31 -16.87
C HIS A 257 29.52 -10.50 -16.29
N ASP A 258 29.76 -9.32 -16.85
CA ASP A 258 30.66 -8.32 -16.30
C ASP A 258 29.78 -7.15 -15.84
N THR A 259 29.84 -6.78 -14.56
CA THR A 259 29.13 -5.62 -14.02
C THR A 259 30.07 -4.41 -14.08
N PRO A 260 30.07 -3.61 -15.17
CA PRO A 260 30.75 -2.32 -15.14
C PRO A 260 29.99 -1.45 -14.14
N ASP A 261 30.69 -0.97 -13.11
CA ASP A 261 30.20 -0.10 -12.04
C ASP A 261 28.80 -0.43 -11.44
N VAL A 262 28.82 -0.87 -10.17
CA VAL A 262 27.61 -1.13 -9.37
C VAL A 262 26.67 0.08 -9.34
N HIS A 263 27.20 1.30 -9.26
CA HIS A 263 26.38 2.50 -9.19
C HIS A 263 25.68 2.80 -10.52
N GLU A 264 26.39 2.68 -11.64
CA GLU A 264 25.81 2.86 -12.97
C GLU A 264 24.70 1.82 -13.23
N THR A 265 24.94 0.58 -12.83
CA THR A 265 23.97 -0.51 -12.93
C THR A 265 22.69 -0.20 -12.15
N VAL A 266 22.81 0.16 -10.87
CA VAL A 266 21.65 0.49 -10.01
C VAL A 266 20.91 1.72 -10.52
N ASN A 267 21.63 2.77 -10.92
CA ASN A 267 21.01 3.99 -11.46
C ASN A 267 20.23 3.71 -12.76
N THR A 268 20.77 2.86 -13.63
CA THR A 268 20.10 2.47 -14.88
C THR A 268 18.81 1.72 -14.59
N TYR A 269 18.85 0.74 -13.68
CA TYR A 269 17.66 0.01 -13.25
C TYR A 269 16.62 0.93 -12.59
N LEU A 270 17.08 1.84 -11.73
CA LEU A 270 16.19 2.78 -11.06
C LEU A 270 15.51 3.73 -12.04
N ALA A 271 16.23 4.23 -13.05
CA ALA A 271 15.67 5.08 -14.09
C ALA A 271 14.56 4.37 -14.89
N VAL A 272 14.78 3.09 -15.23
CA VAL A 272 13.77 2.26 -15.91
C VAL A 272 12.55 2.08 -15.02
N ASP A 273 12.73 1.73 -13.73
CA ASP A 273 11.62 1.51 -12.81
C ASP A 273 10.83 2.79 -12.53
N VAL A 274 11.49 3.94 -12.41
CA VAL A 274 10.83 5.26 -12.31
C VAL A 274 9.97 5.53 -13.53
N TRP A 275 10.50 5.29 -14.73
CA TRP A 275 9.75 5.49 -15.98
C TRP A 275 8.53 4.55 -16.05
N VAL A 276 8.71 3.26 -15.79
CA VAL A 276 7.63 2.26 -15.78
C VAL A 276 6.55 2.64 -14.76
N CYS A 277 6.93 3.02 -13.54
CA CYS A 277 5.98 3.40 -12.50
C CYS A 277 5.20 4.66 -12.86
N THR A 278 5.86 5.65 -13.47
CA THR A 278 5.22 6.89 -13.93
C THR A 278 4.17 6.58 -15.00
N VAL A 279 4.54 5.80 -16.03
CA VAL A 279 3.62 5.38 -17.09
C VAL A 279 2.44 4.60 -16.52
N CYS A 280 2.70 3.64 -15.62
CA CYS A 280 1.66 2.87 -14.94
C CYS A 280 0.69 3.78 -14.16
N THR A 281 1.20 4.72 -13.36
CA THR A 281 0.34 5.66 -12.62
C THR A 281 -0.54 6.49 -13.55
N VAL A 282 0.02 7.03 -14.64
CA VAL A 282 -0.74 7.81 -15.64
C VAL A 282 -1.84 6.95 -16.27
N CYS A 283 -1.50 5.75 -16.75
CA CYS A 283 -2.47 4.84 -17.36
C CYS A 283 -3.59 4.45 -16.38
N MET A 284 -3.26 4.13 -15.13
CA MET A 284 -4.25 3.82 -14.10
C MET A 284 -5.17 5.01 -13.80
N HIS A 285 -4.60 6.22 -13.72
CA HIS A 285 -5.39 7.44 -13.51
C HIS A 285 -6.37 7.69 -14.67
N MET A 286 -5.90 7.60 -15.92
CA MET A 286 -6.75 7.76 -17.11
C MET A 286 -7.87 6.71 -17.17
N GLN A 287 -7.56 5.45 -16.83
CA GLN A 287 -8.55 4.39 -16.80
C GLN A 287 -9.63 4.66 -15.75
N LEU A 288 -9.26 5.10 -14.54
CA LEU A 288 -10.21 5.44 -13.48
C LEU A 288 -11.13 6.60 -13.88
N HIS A 289 -10.59 7.60 -14.60
CA HIS A 289 -11.37 8.72 -15.14
C HIS A 289 -12.35 8.28 -16.24
N ASN A 290 -11.90 7.47 -17.20
CA ASN A 290 -12.70 7.03 -18.34
C ASN A 290 -13.77 6.00 -17.98
N SER A 291 -13.57 5.21 -16.91
CA SER A 291 -14.51 4.16 -16.50
C SER A 291 -15.78 4.69 -15.83
N GLY A 292 -16.01 6.00 -15.77
CA GLY A 292 -17.21 6.60 -15.15
C GLY A 292 -17.36 6.33 -13.63
N GLY A 293 -16.37 5.69 -13.01
CA GLY A 293 -16.40 5.25 -11.61
C GLY A 293 -16.47 6.39 -10.59
N ALA A 294 -16.26 7.63 -11.04
CA ALA A 294 -16.37 8.83 -10.22
C ALA A 294 -17.80 9.35 -10.01
N ARG A 295 -18.85 8.78 -10.64
CA ARG A 295 -20.23 9.24 -10.39
C ARG A 295 -21.02 8.36 -9.40
N SER A 296 -20.89 7.04 -9.44
CA SER A 296 -21.72 6.16 -8.58
C SER A 296 -21.12 5.87 -7.19
N SER A 297 -19.79 5.92 -7.04
CA SER A 297 -19.14 5.75 -5.72
C SER A 297 -18.94 7.09 -4.97
N PHE A 298 -19.12 8.22 -5.66
CA PHE A 298 -18.97 9.56 -5.09
C PHE A 298 -20.23 10.05 -4.36
N GLN A 299 -21.43 9.73 -4.85
CA GLN A 299 -22.68 10.16 -4.20
C GLN A 299 -22.97 9.44 -2.88
N VAL A 300 -22.64 8.15 -2.79
CA VAL A 300 -22.89 7.35 -1.57
C VAL A 300 -21.93 7.73 -0.43
N HIS A 301 -20.72 8.22 -0.75
CA HIS A 301 -19.74 8.64 0.26
C HIS A 301 -19.91 10.08 0.77
N ALA A 302 -20.45 11.00 -0.05
CA ALA A 302 -20.70 12.37 0.39
C ALA A 302 -21.87 12.47 1.39
N GLN A 303 -22.91 11.64 1.23
CA GLN A 303 -24.07 11.66 2.14
C GLN A 303 -23.77 11.09 3.53
N GLY A 304 -22.77 10.22 3.68
CA GLY A 304 -22.37 9.66 4.98
C GLY A 304 -21.42 10.55 5.80
N SER A 305 -20.69 11.47 5.14
CA SER A 305 -19.75 12.38 5.81
C SER A 305 -20.48 13.63 6.35
N ALA A 306 -21.36 14.23 5.55
CA ALA A 306 -22.09 15.43 5.94
C ALA A 306 -23.01 15.20 7.16
N ALA A 307 -23.67 14.05 7.27
CA ALA A 307 -24.53 13.74 8.42
C ALA A 307 -23.77 13.53 9.74
N ASN A 308 -22.47 13.22 9.69
CA ASN A 308 -21.66 12.93 10.87
C ASN A 308 -20.78 14.10 11.31
N TYR A 309 -20.35 14.98 10.39
CA TYR A 309 -19.59 16.17 10.74
C TYR A 309 -20.46 17.42 10.97
N ALA A 310 -21.65 17.53 10.36
CA ALA A 310 -22.54 18.67 10.58
C ALA A 310 -23.34 18.62 11.89
N LYS A 311 -23.24 17.53 12.68
CA LYS A 311 -23.92 17.38 13.98
C LYS A 311 -23.07 17.76 15.19
N LEU A 312 -21.82 18.19 15.00
CA LEU A 312 -20.99 18.67 16.10
C LEU A 312 -20.91 20.19 16.01
N PRO A 313 -21.50 20.94 16.96
CA PRO A 313 -21.31 22.39 17.00
C PRO A 313 -19.83 22.73 17.17
N PRO A 314 -19.35 23.87 16.64
CA PRO A 314 -17.92 24.22 16.62
C PRO A 314 -17.30 24.39 18.01
N ASN A 315 -18.13 24.50 19.05
CA ASN A 315 -17.73 24.61 20.44
C ASN A 315 -18.37 23.43 21.17
N GLY A 316 -17.56 22.61 21.85
CA GLY A 316 -17.98 21.38 22.53
C GLY A 316 -18.89 21.59 23.74
N GLU A 317 -20.02 22.27 23.55
CA GLU A 317 -21.13 22.25 24.49
C GLU A 317 -21.86 20.91 24.36
N HIS A 318 -22.09 20.28 25.51
CA HIS A 318 -22.85 19.05 25.63
C HIS A 318 -24.22 19.22 24.98
N VAL A 319 -24.41 18.60 23.81
CA VAL A 319 -25.74 18.46 23.20
C VAL A 319 -26.57 17.60 24.14
N MET A 320 -27.51 18.24 24.83
CA MET A 320 -28.46 17.58 25.72
C MET A 320 -29.38 16.70 24.88
N ARG A 321 -29.76 15.55 25.43
CA ARG A 321 -30.58 14.52 24.77
C ARG A 321 -31.91 15.06 24.22
N GLU A 322 -32.43 16.16 24.78
CA GLU A 322 -33.64 16.86 24.32
C GLU A 322 -33.49 17.52 22.93
N ASP A 323 -32.29 17.96 22.55
CA ASP A 323 -32.08 18.63 21.24
C ASP A 323 -32.10 17.61 20.08
N LEU A 324 -31.71 16.36 20.36
CA LEU A 324 -31.74 15.27 19.39
C LEU A 324 -33.16 14.72 19.17
N GLU A 325 -34.01 14.73 20.20
CA GLU A 325 -35.42 14.33 20.09
C GLU A 325 -36.23 15.40 19.35
N THR A 326 -35.99 16.69 19.61
CA THR A 326 -36.63 17.80 18.91
C THR A 326 -36.27 17.84 17.41
N ALA A 327 -35.02 17.55 17.05
CA ALA A 327 -34.60 17.47 15.64
C ALA A 327 -35.17 16.25 14.91
N ALA A 328 -35.40 15.14 15.63
CA ALA A 328 -36.03 13.94 15.07
C ALA A 328 -37.54 14.15 14.83
N GLU A 329 -38.23 14.86 15.73
CA GLU A 329 -39.64 15.23 15.56
C GLU A 329 -39.84 16.25 14.43
N ALA A 330 -38.94 17.23 14.28
CA ALA A 330 -38.97 18.18 13.16
C ALA A 330 -38.78 17.49 11.79
N ALA A 331 -37.91 16.46 11.72
CA ALA A 331 -37.71 15.69 10.49
C ALA A 331 -38.90 14.77 10.14
N LEU A 332 -39.64 14.29 11.14
CA LEU A 332 -40.87 13.53 10.95
C LEU A 332 -42.04 14.40 10.47
N HIS A 333 -42.11 15.66 10.90
CA HIS A 333 -43.13 16.60 10.43
C HIS A 333 -42.90 17.10 9.01
N MET A 334 -41.65 17.31 8.58
CA MET A 334 -41.36 17.74 7.19
C MET A 334 -41.65 16.67 6.13
N ASN A 335 -41.52 15.38 6.46
CA ASN A 335 -41.85 14.28 5.54
C ASN A 335 -43.37 14.07 5.34
N GLY A 336 -44.22 14.67 6.19
CA GLY A 336 -45.68 14.58 6.06
C GLY A 336 -46.27 15.56 5.05
N ASP A 337 -45.65 16.73 4.87
CA ASP A 337 -46.19 17.80 4.03
C ASP A 337 -45.80 17.64 2.55
N ASP A 338 -44.63 17.06 2.24
CA ASP A 338 -44.22 16.78 0.86
C ASP A 338 -45.03 15.62 0.22
N ALA A 339 -45.54 14.70 1.03
CA ALA A 339 -46.41 13.61 0.55
C ALA A 339 -47.82 14.09 0.17
N ARG A 340 -48.29 15.22 0.72
CA ARG A 340 -49.62 15.81 0.39
C ARG A 340 -49.61 16.66 -0.87
N LEU A 341 -48.46 17.21 -1.26
CA LEU A 341 -48.34 17.97 -2.51
C LEU A 341 -48.21 17.07 -3.75
N ALA A 342 -47.76 15.82 -3.59
CA ALA A 342 -47.69 14.85 -4.68
C ALA A 342 -49.03 14.17 -5.03
N SER A 343 -50.02 14.19 -4.13
CA SER A 343 -51.36 13.59 -4.38
C SER A 343 -52.40 14.57 -4.92
N ALA A 344 -52.02 15.81 -5.24
CA ALA A 344 -52.90 16.83 -5.80
C ALA A 344 -52.60 17.16 -7.29
N GLN A 345 -51.71 16.40 -7.94
CA GLN A 345 -51.36 16.59 -9.37
C GLN A 345 -51.35 15.28 -10.19
N THR A 346 -52.22 14.32 -9.85
CA THR A 346 -52.53 13.17 -10.73
C THR A 346 -54.02 13.02 -10.92
#